data_AF-A0A3S0E7R8-F1
#
_entry.id   AF-A0A3S0E7R8-F1
#
_cell.length_a   1.000
_cell.length_b   1.000
_cell.length_c   1.000
_cell.angle_alpha   90.00
_cell.angle_beta   90.00
_cell.angle_gamma   90.00
#
_symmetry.space_group_name_H-M   'P 1'
#
loop_
_entity.id
_entity.type
_entity.pdbx_description
1 polymer ?
#
loop_
_entity_poly.entity_id
_entity_poly.type
_entity_poly.pdbx_seq_one_letter_code
_entity_poly.pdbx_strand_id
1 'polypeptide(L)'
;MAIEIRSVPEGAGVVAVALVKGSAAAIARGDDEGDAGDRALMLAADGAGLASFLRPRRPTATETYRNYLEWHGVVGPGCGFAFGELVRAGSPRHVEPPRELWAAMVPTLATAHRLRAVMVDAGARGLYVAAAYRPEGGEIGSRHKRNAALDLDLLPGDERLAGRYLAAASGLLRSYGAALRLGVGTYHPASVKATRRVHIDAGTRAPTACWQKHDGRYVEPPAVAGM
;
A
#
# COMPACT_ATOMS: atom_id res chain seq x y z
N MET A 1 -15.76 -15.27 -7.75
CA MET A 1 -16.50 -14.00 -7.66
C MET A 1 -16.85 -13.58 -9.08
N ALA A 2 -18.13 -13.44 -9.42
CA ALA A 2 -18.51 -12.95 -10.75
C ALA A 2 -18.53 -11.42 -10.74
N ILE A 3 -17.74 -10.80 -11.61
CA ILE A 3 -17.70 -9.35 -11.81
C ILE A 3 -18.25 -9.09 -13.21
N GLU A 4 -19.28 -8.27 -13.30
CA GLU A 4 -19.84 -7.81 -14.57
C GLU A 4 -19.35 -6.39 -14.85
N ILE A 5 -18.76 -6.15 -16.01
CA ILE A 5 -18.31 -4.80 -16.42
C ILE A 5 -19.30 -4.24 -17.42
N ARG A 6 -19.73 -3.00 -17.21
CA ARG A 6 -20.53 -2.23 -18.17
C ARG A 6 -19.85 -0.91 -18.45
N SER A 7 -19.69 -0.56 -19.72
CA SER A 7 -19.07 0.70 -20.13
C SER A 7 -20.10 1.62 -20.79
N VAL A 8 -19.93 2.93 -20.59
CA VAL A 8 -20.77 3.98 -21.16
C VAL A 8 -19.88 5.12 -21.66
N PRO A 9 -20.02 5.58 -22.91
CA PRO A 9 -19.31 6.76 -23.39
C PRO A 9 -19.66 8.01 -22.57
N GLU A 10 -18.66 8.82 -22.22
CA GLU A 10 -18.83 10.11 -21.51
C GLU A 10 -17.90 11.17 -22.13
N GLY A 11 -18.47 12.03 -22.99
CA GLY A 11 -17.71 13.06 -23.69
C GLY A 11 -16.69 12.46 -24.66
N ALA A 12 -15.40 12.79 -24.47
CA ALA A 12 -14.28 12.28 -25.28
C ALA A 12 -13.67 10.97 -24.75
N GLY A 13 -14.22 10.39 -23.68
CA GLY A 13 -13.71 9.15 -23.08
C GLY A 13 -14.83 8.17 -22.70
N VAL A 14 -14.48 7.18 -21.87
CA VAL A 14 -15.38 6.10 -21.45
C VAL A 14 -15.41 5.98 -19.93
N VAL A 15 -16.61 5.76 -19.37
CA VAL A 15 -16.81 5.36 -17.99
C VAL A 15 -17.14 3.88 -17.96
N ALA A 16 -16.43 3.09 -17.16
CA ALA A 16 -16.78 1.71 -16.90
C ALA A 16 -17.22 1.52 -15.44
N VAL A 17 -18.22 0.68 -15.27
CA VAL A 17 -18.81 0.29 -13.99
C VAL A 17 -18.65 -1.21 -13.85
N ALA A 18 -17.88 -1.64 -12.85
CA ALA A 18 -17.74 -3.03 -12.50
C ALA A 18 -18.65 -3.36 -11.31
N LEU A 19 -19.61 -4.25 -11.56
CA LEU A 19 -20.62 -4.70 -10.62
C LEU A 19 -20.18 -6.03 -10.01
N VAL A 20 -19.95 -6.02 -8.70
CA VAL A 20 -19.65 -7.24 -7.92
C VAL A 20 -20.95 -7.71 -7.26
N LYS A 21 -21.37 -8.95 -7.53
CA LYS A 21 -22.63 -9.49 -7.00
C LYS A 21 -22.64 -9.43 -5.46
N GLY A 22 -23.49 -8.56 -4.89
CA GLY A 22 -23.60 -8.35 -3.44
C GLY A 22 -22.66 -7.29 -2.84
N SER A 23 -22.03 -6.42 -3.65
CA SER A 23 -21.15 -5.34 -3.18
C SER A 23 -21.37 -4.04 -3.98
N ALA A 24 -20.73 -2.95 -3.53
CA ALA A 24 -20.78 -1.66 -4.21
C ALA A 24 -20.11 -1.74 -5.59
N ALA A 25 -20.67 -1.01 -6.56
CA ALA A 25 -20.12 -0.88 -7.89
C ALA A 25 -18.82 -0.05 -7.87
N ALA A 26 -17.79 -0.49 -8.58
CA ALA A 26 -16.61 0.32 -8.82
C ALA A 26 -16.75 1.06 -10.14
N ILE A 27 -16.43 2.36 -10.16
CA ILE A 27 -16.56 3.21 -11.33
C ILE A 27 -15.18 3.76 -11.68
N ALA A 28 -14.76 3.57 -12.93
CA ALA A 28 -13.51 4.11 -13.46
C ALA A 28 -13.74 4.86 -14.77
N ARG A 29 -12.82 5.77 -15.08
CA ARG A 29 -12.74 6.47 -16.38
C ARG A 29 -11.47 6.04 -17.11
N GLY A 30 -11.58 5.93 -18.42
CA GLY A 30 -10.47 5.64 -19.33
C GLY A 30 -10.65 6.31 -20.67
N ASP A 31 -9.57 6.31 -21.46
CA ASP A 31 -9.53 6.91 -22.78
C ASP A 31 -10.30 6.06 -23.81
N ASP A 32 -10.41 4.75 -23.56
CA ASP A 32 -11.23 3.81 -24.31
C ASP A 32 -11.94 2.79 -23.40
N GLU A 33 -12.78 1.94 -23.99
CA GLU A 33 -13.55 0.92 -23.26
C GLU A 33 -12.68 -0.12 -22.55
N GLY A 34 -11.50 -0.43 -23.10
CA GLY A 34 -10.54 -1.36 -22.52
C GLY A 34 -9.88 -0.78 -21.27
N ASP A 35 -9.30 0.43 -21.36
CA ASP A 35 -8.67 1.11 -20.23
C ASP A 35 -9.68 1.42 -19.11
N ALA A 36 -10.87 1.90 -19.45
CA ALA A 36 -11.92 2.12 -18.47
C ALA A 36 -12.34 0.80 -17.80
N GLY A 37 -12.55 -0.26 -18.60
CA GLY A 37 -12.95 -1.58 -18.15
C GLY A 37 -11.93 -2.22 -17.21
N ASP A 38 -10.65 -2.22 -17.58
CA ASP A 38 -9.56 -2.77 -16.77
C ASP A 38 -9.39 -2.00 -15.45
N ARG A 39 -9.55 -0.67 -15.47
CA ARG A 39 -9.54 0.15 -14.25
C ARG A 39 -10.76 -0.11 -13.37
N ALA A 40 -11.95 -0.26 -13.95
CA ALA A 40 -13.16 -0.56 -13.19
C ALA A 40 -13.08 -1.98 -12.60
N LEU A 41 -12.57 -2.95 -13.36
CA LEU A 41 -12.32 -4.30 -12.92
C LEU A 41 -11.29 -4.33 -11.80
N MET A 42 -10.18 -3.61 -11.95
CA MET A 42 -9.19 -3.44 -10.89
C MET A 42 -9.83 -2.78 -9.67
N LEU A 43 -10.62 -1.73 -9.81
CA LEU A 43 -11.32 -1.10 -8.68
C LEU A 43 -12.44 -1.96 -8.08
N ALA A 44 -13.04 -2.89 -8.81
CA ALA A 44 -14.04 -3.84 -8.29
C ALA A 44 -13.36 -5.01 -7.58
N ALA A 45 -12.26 -5.51 -8.12
CA ALA A 45 -11.41 -6.50 -7.49
C ALA A 45 -10.69 -5.91 -6.25
N ASP A 46 -10.21 -4.67 -6.35
CA ASP A 46 -9.48 -3.95 -5.30
C ASP A 46 -10.41 -3.26 -4.29
N GLY A 47 -11.55 -2.71 -4.71
CA GLY A 47 -12.45 -1.92 -3.85
C GLY A 47 -13.26 -2.77 -2.88
N ALA A 48 -13.69 -3.96 -3.30
CA ALA A 48 -14.26 -4.96 -2.39
C ALA A 48 -13.18 -5.66 -1.54
N GLY A 49 -11.96 -5.82 -2.08
CA GLY A 49 -10.82 -6.46 -1.41
C GLY A 49 -10.16 -5.59 -0.34
N LEU A 50 -9.74 -4.36 -0.67
CA LEU A 50 -9.04 -3.45 0.25
C LEU A 50 -9.94 -2.87 1.34
N ALA A 51 -11.22 -2.63 1.05
CA ALA A 51 -12.17 -2.23 2.09
C ALA A 51 -12.38 -3.34 3.14
N SER A 52 -12.26 -4.62 2.75
CA SER A 52 -12.32 -5.73 3.70
C SER A 52 -11.14 -5.71 4.69
N PHE A 53 -9.97 -5.19 4.26
CA PHE A 53 -8.79 -5.01 5.12
C PHE A 53 -8.91 -3.85 6.11
N LEU A 54 -9.92 -2.98 5.99
CA LEU A 54 -10.21 -1.94 7.01
C LEU A 54 -10.88 -2.49 8.26
N ARG A 55 -11.43 -3.70 8.18
CA ARG A 55 -12.03 -4.39 9.32
C ARG A 55 -11.38 -5.76 9.48
N PRO A 56 -10.07 -5.81 9.78
CA PRO A 56 -9.42 -7.08 10.03
C PRO A 56 -10.10 -7.77 11.21
N ARG A 57 -10.25 -9.09 11.14
CA ARG A 57 -10.79 -9.85 12.27
C ARG A 57 -9.83 -9.75 13.46
N ARG A 58 -10.33 -10.00 14.67
CA ARG A 58 -9.44 -10.15 15.81
C ARG A 58 -8.66 -11.47 15.69
N PRO A 59 -7.37 -11.49 16.04
CA PRO A 59 -6.64 -12.75 16.18
C PRO A 59 -7.22 -13.58 17.32
N THR A 60 -7.21 -14.90 17.17
CA THR A 60 -7.60 -15.82 18.26
C THR A 60 -6.43 -15.95 19.25
N ALA A 61 -6.61 -16.63 20.39
CA ALA A 61 -5.54 -16.82 21.38
C ALA A 61 -4.47 -17.84 20.96
N THR A 62 -4.82 -18.79 20.09
CA THR A 62 -3.94 -19.90 19.67
C THR A 62 -3.22 -19.62 18.35
N GLU A 63 -3.62 -18.57 17.65
CA GLU A 63 -3.05 -18.20 16.36
C GLU A 63 -1.66 -17.56 16.50
N THR A 64 -0.80 -17.76 15.50
CA THR A 64 0.49 -17.07 15.36
C THR A 64 0.36 -15.85 14.47
N TYR A 65 1.28 -14.88 14.57
CA TYR A 65 1.20 -13.67 13.73
C TYR A 65 1.27 -13.99 12.24
N ARG A 66 2.11 -14.96 11.86
CA ARG A 66 2.18 -15.48 10.48
C ARG A 66 0.84 -16.00 10.01
N ASN A 67 0.23 -16.94 10.73
CA ASN A 67 -1.04 -17.56 10.33
C ASN A 67 -2.15 -16.50 10.21
N TYR A 68 -2.14 -15.52 11.10
CA TYR A 68 -3.07 -14.39 11.04
C TYR A 68 -2.93 -13.59 9.74
N LEU A 69 -1.70 -13.21 9.37
CA LEU A 69 -1.44 -12.45 8.14
C LEU A 69 -1.69 -13.30 6.88
N GLU A 70 -1.38 -14.59 6.90
CA GLU A 70 -1.64 -15.54 5.80
C GLU A 70 -3.15 -15.72 5.58
N TRP A 71 -3.95 -15.80 6.65
CA TRP A 71 -5.41 -15.84 6.55
C TRP A 71 -5.97 -14.60 5.84
N HIS A 72 -5.35 -13.44 6.05
CA HIS A 72 -5.67 -12.20 5.35
C HIS A 72 -5.06 -12.12 3.94
N GLY A 73 -4.27 -13.10 3.49
CA GLY A 73 -3.65 -13.10 2.17
C GLY A 73 -2.64 -11.98 1.95
N VAL A 74 -2.13 -11.36 3.01
CA VAL A 74 -1.18 -10.24 2.93
C VAL A 74 0.28 -10.68 3.08
N VAL A 75 0.50 -11.96 3.42
CA VAL A 75 1.80 -12.65 3.35
C VAL A 75 1.58 -14.12 2.95
N GLY A 76 2.60 -14.77 2.39
CA GLY A 76 2.56 -16.19 2.01
C GLY A 76 2.98 -16.46 0.57
N PRO A 77 3.00 -17.73 0.11
CA PRO A 77 3.33 -18.07 -1.27
C PRO A 77 2.35 -17.42 -2.25
N GLY A 78 2.87 -16.68 -3.24
CA GLY A 78 2.04 -15.93 -4.19
C GLY A 78 1.43 -14.63 -3.65
N CYS A 79 1.60 -14.34 -2.35
CA CYS A 79 1.27 -13.05 -1.75
C CYS A 79 2.53 -12.18 -1.76
N GLY A 80 2.43 -10.92 -2.16
CA GLY A 80 3.61 -10.21 -2.60
C GLY A 80 4.67 -9.88 -1.54
N PHE A 81 4.48 -10.11 -0.23
CA PHE A 81 5.56 -10.07 0.78
C PHE A 81 5.70 -11.40 1.52
N ALA A 82 6.94 -11.81 1.81
CA ALA A 82 7.22 -12.95 2.68
C ALA A 82 7.25 -12.52 4.16
N PHE A 83 6.82 -13.40 5.07
CA PHE A 83 6.82 -13.12 6.51
C PHE A 83 8.20 -12.71 7.06
N GLY A 84 9.26 -13.34 6.55
CA GLY A 84 10.65 -13.01 6.93
C GLY A 84 11.11 -11.62 6.52
N GLU A 85 10.37 -10.92 5.65
CA GLU A 85 10.64 -9.51 5.35
C GLU A 85 10.16 -8.59 6.47
N LEU A 86 9.10 -8.99 7.18
CA LEU A 86 8.44 -8.22 8.24
C LEU A 86 9.03 -8.51 9.62
N VAL A 87 9.37 -9.77 9.89
CA VAL A 87 9.92 -10.23 11.17
C VAL A 87 11.28 -10.90 10.93
N ARG A 88 12.34 -10.37 11.54
CA ARG A 88 13.72 -10.85 11.39
C ARG A 88 14.44 -10.92 12.72
N ALA A 89 15.03 -12.07 13.01
CA ALA A 89 15.87 -12.26 14.19
C ALA A 89 17.01 -11.23 14.24
N GLY A 90 17.22 -10.65 15.43
CA GLY A 90 18.29 -9.66 15.67
C GLY A 90 18.05 -8.28 15.05
N SER A 91 16.92 -8.03 14.38
CA SER A 91 16.63 -6.71 13.81
C SER A 91 15.67 -5.92 14.70
N PRO A 92 16.08 -4.76 15.25
CA PRO A 92 15.18 -3.93 16.07
C PRO A 92 14.04 -3.30 15.27
N ARG A 93 14.06 -3.40 13.92
CA ARG A 93 13.07 -2.81 13.00
C ARG A 93 12.09 -3.81 12.40
N HIS A 94 12.25 -5.09 12.74
CA HIS A 94 11.48 -6.21 12.21
C HIS A 94 11.14 -7.15 13.36
N VAL A 95 10.54 -6.59 14.41
CA VAL A 95 10.16 -7.34 15.62
C VAL A 95 8.76 -7.90 15.42
N GLU A 96 8.45 -9.05 16.01
CA GLU A 96 7.06 -9.52 16.04
C GLU A 96 6.24 -8.61 16.99
N PRO A 97 5.15 -8.00 16.51
CA PRO A 97 4.30 -7.13 17.33
C PRO A 97 3.50 -7.93 18.38
N PRO A 98 3.15 -7.31 19.52
CA PRO A 98 2.12 -7.82 20.42
C PRO A 98 0.81 -8.13 19.68
N ARG A 99 0.08 -9.15 20.14
CA ARG A 99 -1.11 -9.70 19.49
C ARG A 99 -2.20 -8.66 19.25
N GLU A 100 -2.39 -7.77 20.21
CA GLU A 100 -3.36 -6.67 20.17
C GLU A 100 -3.08 -5.67 19.04
N LEU A 101 -1.88 -5.67 18.46
CA LEU A 101 -1.50 -4.79 17.35
C LEU A 101 -1.54 -5.48 15.98
N TRP A 102 -1.79 -6.79 15.88
CA TRP A 102 -1.71 -7.52 14.61
C TRP A 102 -2.66 -6.98 13.54
N ALA A 103 -3.89 -6.67 13.92
CA ALA A 103 -4.92 -6.15 13.02
C ALA A 103 -4.50 -4.82 12.36
N ALA A 104 -3.71 -3.99 13.04
CA ALA A 104 -3.31 -2.68 12.51
C ALA A 104 -2.41 -2.78 11.27
N MET A 105 -1.72 -3.90 11.07
CA MET A 105 -0.79 -4.06 9.95
C MET A 105 -1.49 -4.48 8.65
N VAL A 106 -2.63 -5.14 8.74
CA VAL A 106 -3.34 -5.71 7.58
C VAL A 106 -3.61 -4.67 6.48
N PRO A 107 -4.25 -3.51 6.74
CA PRO A 107 -4.49 -2.51 5.70
C PRO A 107 -3.20 -1.89 5.14
N THR A 108 -2.18 -1.74 6.00
CA THR A 108 -0.86 -1.22 5.60
C THR A 108 -0.15 -2.19 4.65
N LEU A 109 -0.14 -3.49 4.96
CA LEU A 109 0.43 -4.51 4.08
C LEU A 109 -0.33 -4.65 2.78
N ALA A 110 -1.66 -4.61 2.80
CA ALA A 110 -2.47 -4.67 1.59
C ALA A 110 -2.13 -3.50 0.63
N THR A 111 -1.98 -2.30 1.19
CA THR A 111 -1.59 -1.12 0.41
C THR A 111 -0.15 -1.23 -0.10
N ALA A 112 0.77 -1.68 0.75
CA ALA A 112 2.17 -1.93 0.36
C ALA A 112 2.27 -3.00 -0.74
N HIS A 113 1.41 -4.03 -0.69
CA HIS A 113 1.37 -5.09 -1.68
C HIS A 113 0.99 -4.52 -3.05
N ARG A 114 0.00 -3.63 -3.08
CA ARG A 114 -0.38 -2.90 -4.29
C ARG A 114 0.76 -2.06 -4.85
N LEU A 115 1.50 -1.35 -3.98
CA LEU A 115 2.68 -0.60 -4.42
C LEU A 115 3.73 -1.52 -5.04
N ARG A 116 4.03 -2.65 -4.38
CA ARG A 116 5.00 -3.64 -4.89
C ARG A 116 4.56 -4.19 -6.24
N ALA A 117 3.30 -4.56 -6.41
CA ALA A 117 2.76 -5.06 -7.67
C ALA A 117 2.93 -4.03 -8.81
N VAL A 118 2.47 -2.79 -8.60
CA VAL A 118 2.62 -1.71 -9.59
C VAL A 118 4.09 -1.49 -9.97
N MET A 119 5.00 -1.59 -9.01
CA MET A 119 6.43 -1.44 -9.29
C MET A 119 7.02 -2.63 -10.03
N VAL A 120 6.60 -3.84 -9.73
CA VAL A 120 7.00 -5.06 -10.47
C VAL A 120 6.53 -4.97 -11.91
N ASP A 121 5.28 -4.54 -12.15
CA ASP A 121 4.73 -4.32 -13.49
C ASP A 121 5.51 -3.22 -14.25
N ALA A 122 6.02 -2.21 -13.54
CA ALA A 122 6.90 -1.18 -14.08
C ALA A 122 8.36 -1.66 -14.29
N GLY A 123 8.66 -2.94 -14.03
CA GLY A 123 9.96 -3.55 -14.25
C GLY A 123 10.93 -3.49 -13.07
N ALA A 124 10.45 -3.21 -11.84
CA ALA A 124 11.25 -3.39 -10.63
C ALA A 124 11.33 -4.89 -10.28
N ARG A 125 12.41 -5.31 -9.60
CA ARG A 125 12.48 -6.70 -9.11
C ARG A 125 11.63 -6.94 -7.88
N GLY A 126 11.16 -5.87 -7.25
CA GLY A 126 10.39 -5.88 -6.02
C GLY A 126 10.65 -4.61 -5.21
N LEU A 127 10.24 -4.64 -3.95
CA LEU A 127 10.57 -3.60 -2.96
C LEU A 127 11.35 -4.24 -1.82
N TYR A 128 11.99 -3.45 -0.97
CA TYR A 128 12.61 -3.91 0.25
C TYR A 128 11.87 -3.34 1.45
N VAL A 129 11.42 -4.19 2.38
CA VAL A 129 10.89 -3.73 3.66
C VAL A 129 12.07 -3.27 4.51
N ALA A 130 12.16 -1.97 4.78
CA ALA A 130 13.24 -1.40 5.59
C ALA A 130 12.90 -1.32 7.08
N ALA A 131 11.61 -1.23 7.39
CA ALA A 131 11.07 -1.36 8.73
C ALA A 131 9.59 -1.77 8.68
N ALA A 132 9.17 -2.58 9.65
CA ALA A 132 7.79 -2.92 9.93
C ALA A 132 7.45 -2.53 11.37
N TYR A 133 7.21 -3.48 12.27
CA TYR A 133 7.06 -3.15 13.69
C TYR A 133 8.42 -2.84 14.32
N ARG A 134 8.51 -1.64 14.89
CA ARG A 134 9.69 -1.12 15.59
C ARG A 134 9.25 -0.47 16.90
N PRO A 135 9.35 -1.17 18.05
CA PRO A 135 8.90 -0.65 19.33
C PRO A 135 9.78 0.48 19.86
N GLU A 136 11.07 0.47 19.51
CA GLU A 136 12.07 1.40 20.05
C GLU A 136 12.63 2.37 19.02
N GLY A 137 13.10 3.54 19.48
CA GLY A 137 13.65 4.59 18.63
C GLY A 137 12.61 5.31 17.75
N GLY A 138 13.06 6.34 17.03
CA GLY A 138 12.20 7.21 16.25
C GLY A 138 11.23 8.06 17.08
N GLU A 139 10.33 8.77 16.40
CA GLU A 139 9.38 9.68 17.03
C GLU A 139 8.46 8.98 18.04
N ILE A 140 8.09 9.66 19.13
CA ILE A 140 7.15 9.17 20.15
C ILE A 140 5.83 8.70 19.52
N GLY A 141 5.30 9.44 18.55
CA GLY A 141 4.05 9.14 17.85
C GLY A 141 4.15 8.16 16.68
N SER A 142 5.32 7.54 16.45
CA SER A 142 5.57 6.74 15.24
C SER A 142 4.59 5.56 15.11
N ARG A 143 4.04 5.40 13.90
CA ARG A 143 3.13 4.31 13.56
C ARG A 143 3.79 2.93 13.54
N HIS A 144 5.11 2.87 13.36
CA HIS A 144 5.86 1.63 13.51
C HIS A 144 5.75 1.05 14.92
N LYS A 145 5.59 1.89 15.97
CA LYS A 145 5.39 1.46 17.36
C LYS A 145 4.00 0.87 17.62
N ARG A 146 3.08 1.03 16.66
CA ARG A 146 1.70 0.52 16.72
C ARG A 146 1.43 -0.56 15.69
N ASN A 147 2.47 -1.09 15.05
CA ASN A 147 2.36 -2.07 13.97
C ASN A 147 1.43 -1.60 12.83
N ALA A 148 1.42 -0.30 12.56
CA ALA A 148 0.50 0.30 11.60
C ALA A 148 1.26 0.96 10.42
N ALA A 149 2.57 0.71 10.28
CA ALA A 149 3.38 1.32 9.23
C ALA A 149 4.44 0.40 8.64
N LEU A 150 4.79 0.66 7.38
CA LEU A 150 5.88 0.06 6.64
C LEU A 150 6.76 1.14 6.01
N ASP A 151 8.06 0.92 6.09
CA ASP A 151 9.06 1.64 5.32
C ASP A 151 9.50 0.76 4.16
N LEU A 152 9.42 1.26 2.94
CA LEU A 152 9.73 0.54 1.72
C LEU A 152 10.79 1.29 0.91
N ASP A 153 11.81 0.55 0.48
CA ASP A 153 12.86 1.04 -0.42
C ASP A 153 12.80 0.30 -1.77
N LEU A 154 13.31 0.91 -2.84
CA LEU A 154 13.64 0.17 -4.06
C LEU A 154 14.81 -0.77 -3.79
N LEU A 155 14.87 -1.89 -4.51
CA LEU A 155 16.03 -2.79 -4.45
C LEU A 155 17.23 -2.17 -5.19
N PRO A 156 18.49 -2.45 -4.77
CA PRO A 156 19.68 -1.92 -5.43
C PRO A 156 19.78 -2.32 -6.91
N GLY A 157 19.87 -1.37 -7.83
CA GLY A 157 19.80 -1.58 -9.28
C GLY A 157 18.48 -1.12 -9.92
N ASP A 158 17.44 -0.83 -9.12
CA ASP A 158 16.16 -0.33 -9.60
C ASP A 158 16.03 1.21 -9.45
N GLU A 159 17.13 1.92 -9.19
CA GLU A 159 17.16 3.37 -8.91
C GLU A 159 16.58 4.21 -10.05
N ARG A 160 16.72 3.74 -11.29
CA ARG A 160 16.11 4.36 -12.48
C ARG A 160 14.59 4.49 -12.39
N LEU A 161 13.93 3.69 -11.53
CA LEU A 161 12.49 3.69 -11.31
C LEU A 161 12.06 4.65 -10.19
N ALA A 162 12.97 5.40 -9.57
CA ALA A 162 12.65 6.27 -8.43
C ALA A 162 11.51 7.26 -8.72
N GLY A 163 11.46 7.87 -9.90
CA GLY A 163 10.35 8.76 -10.28
C GLY A 163 9.00 8.03 -10.31
N ARG A 164 8.96 6.86 -10.94
CA ARG A 164 7.75 6.01 -11.01
C ARG A 164 7.34 5.50 -9.63
N TYR A 165 8.31 5.16 -8.79
CA TYR A 165 8.07 4.70 -7.42
C TYR A 165 7.33 5.74 -6.57
N LEU A 166 7.77 7.00 -6.65
CA LEU A 166 7.10 8.11 -5.97
C LEU A 166 5.73 8.38 -6.57
N ALA A 167 5.61 8.34 -7.90
CA ALA A 167 4.34 8.52 -8.60
C ALA A 167 3.29 7.49 -8.17
N ALA A 168 3.69 6.22 -8.11
CA ALA A 168 2.85 5.11 -7.71
C ALA A 168 2.43 5.23 -6.24
N ALA A 169 3.35 5.59 -5.34
CA ALA A 169 3.04 5.82 -3.93
C ALA A 169 2.03 6.97 -3.75
N SER A 170 2.21 8.09 -4.46
CA SER A 170 1.23 9.19 -4.47
C SER A 170 -0.10 8.79 -5.10
N GLY A 171 -0.09 7.93 -6.12
CA GLY A 171 -1.28 7.35 -6.73
C GLY A 171 -2.12 6.58 -5.71
N LEU A 172 -1.49 5.73 -4.89
CA LEU A 172 -2.18 5.01 -3.82
C LEU A 172 -2.85 5.95 -2.82
N LEU A 173 -2.17 7.03 -2.43
CA LEU A 173 -2.77 8.02 -1.54
C LEU A 173 -3.98 8.70 -2.18
N ARG A 174 -3.93 9.07 -3.46
CA ARG A 174 -5.08 9.68 -4.14
C ARG A 174 -6.25 8.72 -4.26
N SER A 175 -5.98 7.46 -4.63
CA SER A 175 -7.01 6.45 -4.84
C SER A 175 -7.62 5.93 -3.54
N TYR A 176 -6.81 5.79 -2.48
CA TYR A 176 -7.20 5.06 -1.26
C TYR A 176 -7.09 5.88 0.03
N GLY A 177 -6.55 7.10 -0.03
CA GLY A 177 -6.36 8.01 1.11
C GLY A 177 -7.57 8.08 2.03
N ALA A 178 -8.69 8.57 1.48
CA ALA A 178 -9.92 8.76 2.23
C ALA A 178 -10.52 7.44 2.73
N ALA A 179 -10.60 6.42 1.87
CA ALA A 179 -11.21 5.14 2.21
C ALA A 179 -10.42 4.41 3.30
N LEU A 180 -9.09 4.31 3.15
CA LEU A 180 -8.24 3.51 4.02
C LEU A 180 -7.65 4.28 5.19
N ARG A 181 -7.96 5.58 5.32
CA ARG A 181 -7.29 6.46 6.29
C ARG A 181 -5.77 6.37 6.14
N LEU A 182 -5.34 6.39 4.88
CA LEU A 182 -3.99 6.10 4.45
C LEU A 182 -3.12 7.36 4.52
N GLY A 183 -1.98 7.20 5.17
CA GLY A 183 -0.83 8.08 5.09
C GLY A 183 0.23 7.47 4.17
N VAL A 184 0.80 8.32 3.32
CA VAL A 184 2.02 7.99 2.58
C VAL A 184 3.02 9.08 2.92
N GLY A 185 4.29 8.76 3.04
CA GLY A 185 5.36 9.75 3.25
C GLY A 185 6.57 9.34 2.44
N THR A 186 7.46 10.27 2.15
CA THR A 186 8.75 9.91 1.57
C THR A 186 9.90 10.60 2.29
N TYR A 187 10.96 9.84 2.54
CA TYR A 187 12.15 10.34 3.24
C TYR A 187 13.29 10.53 2.23
N HIS A 188 13.90 11.72 2.28
CA HIS A 188 15.13 12.03 1.54
C HIS A 188 16.31 11.25 2.13
N PRO A 189 17.30 10.90 1.30
CA PRO A 189 17.59 9.49 1.01
C PRO A 189 17.79 8.70 2.32
N ALA A 190 16.93 7.71 2.57
CA ALA A 190 16.88 7.03 3.86
C ALA A 190 17.98 5.96 4.06
N SER A 191 18.98 5.90 3.17
CA SER A 191 20.11 4.97 3.28
C SER A 191 21.29 5.37 2.41
N VAL A 192 22.42 4.67 2.64
CA VAL A 192 23.64 4.59 1.79
C VAL A 192 23.37 4.18 0.33
N LYS A 193 22.13 3.87 -0.05
CA LYS A 193 21.73 3.36 -1.37
C LYS A 193 21.11 4.43 -2.30
N ALA A 194 21.10 5.71 -1.89
CA ALA A 194 20.61 6.85 -2.68
C ALA A 194 19.14 6.79 -3.17
N THR A 195 18.33 5.81 -2.74
CA THR A 195 16.90 5.72 -3.07
C THR A 195 16.04 6.54 -2.11
N ARG A 196 14.94 7.11 -2.60
CA ARG A 196 13.88 7.66 -1.72
C ARG A 196 13.14 6.50 -1.06
N ARG A 197 12.91 6.61 0.25
CA ARG A 197 12.09 5.66 1.00
C ARG A 197 10.64 6.11 0.99
N VAL A 198 9.71 5.18 0.83
CA VAL A 198 8.27 5.41 1.01
C VAL A 198 7.84 4.85 2.36
N HIS A 199 7.22 5.69 3.17
CA HIS A 199 6.49 5.32 4.37
C HIS A 199 5.02 5.12 4.01
N ILE A 200 4.40 4.05 4.50
CA ILE A 200 2.97 3.77 4.34
C ILE A 200 2.41 3.48 5.72
N ASP A 201 1.31 4.14 6.10
CA ASP A 201 0.55 3.83 7.31
C ASP A 201 -0.96 3.91 7.05
N ALA A 202 -1.75 2.98 7.57
CA ALA A 202 -3.19 2.93 7.32
C ALA A 202 -4.02 2.77 8.60
N GLY A 203 -5.31 3.08 8.52
CA GLY A 203 -6.31 2.74 9.54
C GLY A 203 -6.28 3.56 10.84
N THR A 204 -5.38 4.54 11.01
CA THR A 204 -5.12 5.12 12.34
C THR A 204 -5.28 6.64 12.47
N ARG A 205 -5.54 7.45 11.41
CA ARG A 205 -5.90 8.90 11.46
C ARG A 205 -6.61 9.39 10.17
N ALA A 206 -7.05 10.65 10.08
CA ALA A 206 -7.51 11.21 8.79
C ALA A 206 -6.40 11.05 7.73
N PRO A 207 -6.72 10.91 6.42
CA PRO A 207 -5.69 10.83 5.37
C PRO A 207 -4.70 11.97 5.53
N THR A 208 -3.44 11.63 5.81
CA THR A 208 -2.35 12.59 5.91
C THR A 208 -1.54 12.52 4.62
N ALA A 209 -1.32 13.68 4.01
CA ALA A 209 -0.78 13.82 2.66
C ALA A 209 0.58 13.12 2.45
N CYS A 210 0.99 12.94 1.20
CA CYS A 210 2.30 12.43 0.85
C CYS A 210 3.35 13.45 1.28
N TRP A 211 4.04 13.20 2.39
CA TRP A 211 4.95 14.19 2.95
C TRP A 211 6.40 13.93 2.55
N GLN A 212 7.04 14.87 1.87
CA GLN A 212 8.49 15.09 2.01
C GLN A 212 8.73 16.12 3.10
N LYS A 213 9.62 15.83 4.05
CA LYS A 213 10.10 16.85 4.98
C LYS A 213 11.30 17.57 4.35
N HIS A 214 11.12 18.81 3.92
CA HIS A 214 12.17 19.70 3.40
C HIS A 214 12.21 20.95 4.29
N ASP A 215 13.37 21.29 4.88
CA ASP A 215 13.55 22.43 5.80
C ASP A 215 12.50 22.55 6.90
N GLY A 216 12.11 21.42 7.49
CA GLY A 216 11.09 21.37 8.54
C GLY A 216 9.66 21.59 8.05
N ARG A 217 9.44 21.80 6.75
CA ARG A 217 8.11 21.91 6.12
C ARG A 217 7.77 20.63 5.37
N TYR A 218 6.48 20.34 5.31
CA TYR A 218 5.99 19.21 4.55
C TYR A 218 5.63 19.65 3.12
N VAL A 219 6.15 18.95 2.13
CA VAL A 219 5.98 19.25 0.70
C VAL A 219 5.39 18.03 0.01
N GLU A 220 4.36 18.26 -0.81
CA GLU A 220 3.80 17.23 -1.69
C GLU A 220 4.84 16.82 -2.74
N PRO A 221 4.96 15.53 -3.11
CA PRO A 221 5.82 15.14 -4.20
C PRO A 221 5.36 15.85 -5.48
N PRO A 222 6.28 16.34 -6.31
CA PRO A 222 5.91 16.93 -7.59
C PRO A 222 5.08 15.93 -8.41
N ALA A 223 4.03 16.42 -9.06
CA ALA A 223 3.32 15.66 -10.07
C ALA A 223 4.35 15.18 -11.12
N VAL A 224 4.30 13.90 -11.50
CA VAL A 224 5.16 13.41 -12.57
C VAL A 224 4.65 14.01 -13.88
N ALA A 225 5.48 14.80 -14.54
CA ALA A 225 5.19 15.27 -15.89
C ALA A 225 5.24 14.07 -16.86
N GLY A 226 4.11 13.76 -17.50
CA GLY A 226 4.03 12.79 -18.60
C GLY A 226 3.79 11.33 -18.20
N MET A 227 2.74 11.05 -17.43
CA MET A 227 2.02 9.77 -17.56
C MET A 227 0.85 9.94 -18.49
#